data_AF-A0A2R4X430-F1
#
_entry.id   AF-A0A2R4X430-F1
#
_cell.length_a   1.000
_cell.length_b   1.000
_cell.length_c   1.000
_cell.angle_alpha   90.00
_cell.angle_beta   90.00
_cell.angle_gamma   90.00
#
_symmetry.space_group_name_H-M   'P 1'
#
loop_
_entity.id
_entity.type
_entity.pdbx_description
1 polymer ?
#
loop_
_entity_poly.entity_id
_entity_poly.type
_entity_poly.pdbx_seq_one_letter_code
_entity_poly.pdbx_strand_id
1 'polypeptide(L)'
;MAASVLEAVDRPSGTDLNPDDPEDVRRAMETVLEVGTDDRPIDGLYGLAIAAVSESRSVRIAARQRIQQLSTAKGDHLVRIRGEDNQRFVGDISADDIVVRAGVVCAVRWLAPYASGHLFPRDVLDELIPAIVDALSDEHRTVRRGAALSIVECRDNDGVLTLLDSDLTEYLEEFAATARDDDPFVRGHALAALRAPESSDDPDGFRTAIDAYRDGLSDDRVGIQRTALDGLRQALSEVRPATEPPEEIVALAPGIARGLNESLGSSSPVVRRRASELLWRNSSLFTSPSDNGEEIVTELKAIGETATQLSPDTEIDRNLVNAFSRLLEQYPQLAEPAASVATRTASNRVFAGDSFGKESALDLIEESLDAAPETDLPMDGLYAALADPAETVRVRAATVLAENVDRAPDSTAVQTVGDILSAHWEAESDDAAADPLVTVAQNDPERAAALGRRLVARTPDSDVEGAVELLRAMSEGAPETLEPVLEETRNDLE
;
A
#
# COMPACT_ATOMS: atom_id res chain seq x y z
N MET A 1 43.83 -3.52 14.05
CA MET A 1 43.45 -4.70 13.24
C MET A 1 44.43 -5.87 13.38
N ALA A 2 45.69 -5.78 12.91
CA ALA A 2 46.67 -6.89 13.06
C ALA A 2 46.89 -7.32 14.52
N ALA A 3 47.02 -6.36 15.44
CA ALA A 3 47.14 -6.64 16.88
C ALA A 3 45.92 -7.37 17.48
N SER A 4 44.71 -7.05 17.03
CA SER A 4 43.47 -7.68 17.53
C SER A 4 43.28 -9.11 16.99
N VAL A 5 43.69 -9.36 15.74
CA VAL A 5 43.74 -10.70 15.15
C VAL A 5 44.77 -11.56 15.86
N LEU A 6 45.93 -10.98 16.19
CA LEU A 6 46.99 -11.66 16.93
C LEU A 6 46.60 -11.97 18.37
N GLU A 7 45.93 -11.04 19.07
CA GLU A 7 45.45 -11.29 20.44
C GLU A 7 44.43 -12.44 20.52
N ALA A 8 43.64 -12.64 19.46
CA ALA A 8 42.73 -13.79 19.33
C ALA A 8 43.45 -15.12 19.07
N VAL A 9 44.61 -15.09 18.39
CA VAL A 9 45.43 -16.27 18.02
C VAL A 9 46.45 -16.65 19.11
N ASP A 10 46.89 -15.69 19.91
CA ASP A 10 47.95 -15.89 20.91
C ASP A 10 47.44 -16.65 22.15
N ARG A 11 46.15 -16.46 22.52
CA ARG A 11 45.55 -17.11 23.70
C ARG A 11 45.53 -18.66 23.69
N PRO A 12 45.40 -19.36 22.55
CA PRO A 12 45.44 -20.83 22.53
C PRO A 12 46.82 -21.44 22.22
N SER A 13 47.76 -20.69 21.64
CA SER A 13 48.96 -21.26 20.98
C SER A 13 50.30 -20.96 21.67
N GLY A 14 50.38 -19.90 22.49
CA GLY A 14 51.60 -19.55 23.24
C GLY A 14 52.80 -19.17 22.36
N THR A 15 52.55 -18.70 21.14
CA THR A 15 53.57 -18.25 20.20
C THR A 15 53.61 -16.73 20.14
N ASP A 16 54.73 -16.12 20.58
CA ASP A 16 55.04 -14.70 20.39
C ASP A 16 55.05 -14.36 18.89
N LEU A 17 53.93 -13.85 18.38
CA LEU A 17 53.80 -13.41 16.99
C LEU A 17 53.91 -11.89 16.93
N ASN A 18 54.79 -11.37 16.07
CA ASN A 18 55.00 -9.93 15.93
C ASN A 18 53.95 -9.28 15.02
N PRO A 19 53.14 -8.32 15.51
CA PRO A 19 52.13 -7.63 14.71
C PRO A 19 52.68 -6.80 13.55
N ASP A 20 53.97 -6.45 13.60
CA ASP A 20 54.63 -5.67 12.56
C ASP A 20 55.38 -6.56 11.54
N ASP A 21 55.44 -7.88 11.74
CA ASP A 21 56.03 -8.83 10.79
C ASP A 21 54.95 -9.42 9.86
N PRO A 22 54.98 -9.13 8.54
CA PRO A 22 54.00 -9.65 7.59
C PRO A 22 53.88 -11.17 7.56
N GLU A 23 54.96 -11.88 7.90
CA GLU A 23 55.00 -13.33 7.88
C GLU A 23 54.34 -13.95 9.13
N ASP A 24 54.44 -13.27 10.27
CA ASP A 24 53.74 -13.64 11.50
C ASP A 24 52.25 -13.32 11.40
N VAL A 25 51.87 -12.19 10.76
CA VAL A 25 50.47 -11.89 10.45
C VAL A 25 49.89 -12.93 9.48
N ARG A 26 50.64 -13.34 8.44
CA ARG A 26 50.25 -14.42 7.53
C ARG A 26 50.05 -15.73 8.28
N ARG A 27 50.99 -16.12 9.14
CA ARG A 27 50.94 -17.37 9.91
C ARG A 27 49.79 -17.36 10.93
N ALA A 28 49.54 -16.23 11.58
CA ALA A 28 48.39 -16.03 12.46
C ALA A 28 47.07 -16.21 11.70
N MET A 29 46.95 -15.59 10.53
CA MET A 29 45.77 -15.73 9.68
C MET A 29 45.60 -17.18 9.19
N GLU A 30 46.65 -17.84 8.72
CA GLU A 30 46.61 -19.27 8.36
C GLU A 30 46.15 -20.15 9.53
N THR A 31 46.57 -19.84 10.75
CA THR A 31 46.11 -20.53 11.96
C THR A 31 44.63 -20.26 12.25
N VAL A 32 44.13 -19.02 12.11
CA VAL A 32 42.68 -18.72 12.20
C VAL A 32 41.88 -19.49 11.14
N LEU A 33 42.43 -19.64 9.93
CA LEU A 33 41.82 -20.37 8.82
C LEU A 33 41.80 -21.90 9.01
N GLU A 34 42.74 -22.42 9.80
CA GLU A 34 42.84 -23.84 10.19
C GLU A 34 42.00 -24.17 11.43
N VAL A 35 41.92 -23.27 12.42
CA VAL A 35 41.20 -23.49 13.71
C VAL A 35 39.67 -23.41 13.56
N GLY A 36 39.15 -22.77 12.51
CA GLY A 36 37.70 -22.67 12.23
C GLY A 36 36.97 -24.00 11.92
N THR A 37 37.58 -25.16 12.16
CA THR A 37 37.00 -26.49 11.90
C THR A 37 36.31 -27.14 13.09
N ASP A 38 36.58 -26.72 14.33
CA ASP A 38 35.99 -27.32 15.54
C ASP A 38 35.22 -26.26 16.37
N ASP A 39 33.90 -26.47 16.49
CA ASP A 39 32.90 -25.79 17.35
C ASP A 39 32.83 -24.24 17.38
N ARG A 40 33.70 -23.49 16.67
CA ARG A 40 33.62 -22.02 16.54
C ARG A 40 33.79 -21.53 15.08
N PRO A 41 32.79 -21.75 14.21
CA PRO A 41 32.85 -21.38 12.79
C PRO A 41 32.86 -19.86 12.50
N ILE A 42 32.56 -19.03 13.50
CA ILE A 42 32.34 -17.57 13.32
C ILE A 42 33.67 -16.80 13.23
N ASP A 43 34.66 -17.14 14.07
CA ASP A 43 35.95 -16.45 14.13
C ASP A 43 36.76 -16.66 12.83
N GLY A 44 36.63 -17.83 12.20
CA GLY A 44 37.29 -18.15 10.93
C GLY A 44 36.70 -17.42 9.71
N LEU A 45 35.39 -17.17 9.69
CA LEU A 45 34.73 -16.42 8.61
C LEU A 45 34.96 -14.91 8.72
N TYR A 46 35.01 -14.37 9.95
CA TYR A 46 35.44 -12.99 10.21
C TYR A 46 36.89 -12.77 9.76
N GLY A 47 37.80 -13.69 10.10
CA GLY A 47 39.18 -13.67 9.63
C GLY A 47 39.31 -13.71 8.11
N LEU A 48 38.44 -14.48 7.42
CA LEU A 48 38.37 -14.54 5.96
C LEU A 48 37.87 -13.25 5.31
N ALA A 49 36.83 -12.64 5.87
CA ALA A 49 36.27 -11.39 5.38
C ALA A 49 37.30 -10.25 5.51
N ILE A 50 37.92 -10.12 6.70
CA ILE A 50 38.96 -9.13 6.98
C ILE A 50 40.21 -9.37 6.11
N ALA A 51 40.62 -10.62 5.93
CA ALA A 51 41.74 -10.96 5.06
C ALA A 51 41.44 -10.71 3.57
N ALA A 52 40.17 -10.81 3.14
CA ALA A 52 39.75 -10.53 1.76
C ALA A 52 39.77 -9.03 1.41
N VAL A 53 39.68 -8.15 2.42
CA VAL A 53 39.80 -6.69 2.26
C VAL A 53 41.19 -6.14 2.64
N SER A 54 42.11 -7.00 3.09
CA SER A 54 43.49 -6.61 3.46
C SER A 54 44.25 -5.96 2.30
N GLU A 55 45.05 -4.91 2.58
CA GLU A 55 45.94 -4.29 1.59
C GLU A 55 46.96 -5.29 1.02
N SER A 56 47.34 -6.30 1.82
CA SER A 56 48.30 -7.33 1.44
C SER A 56 47.73 -8.27 0.37
N ARG A 57 48.34 -8.24 -0.83
CA ARG A 57 47.95 -9.08 -1.98
C ARG A 57 48.00 -10.57 -1.67
N SER A 58 49.00 -11.03 -0.92
CA SER A 58 49.16 -12.44 -0.55
C SER A 58 48.07 -12.91 0.41
N VAL A 59 47.72 -12.08 1.39
CA VAL A 59 46.64 -12.33 2.36
C VAL A 59 45.29 -12.42 1.65
N ARG A 60 45.01 -11.49 0.72
CA ARG A 60 43.82 -11.54 -0.11
C ARG A 60 43.74 -12.82 -0.94
N ILE A 61 44.83 -13.23 -1.60
CA ILE A 61 44.86 -14.46 -2.40
C ILE A 61 44.60 -15.69 -1.54
N ALA A 62 45.19 -15.77 -0.35
CA ALA A 62 44.99 -16.89 0.59
C ALA A 62 43.54 -16.96 1.09
N ALA A 63 42.98 -15.81 1.49
CA ALA A 63 41.57 -15.70 1.91
C ALA A 63 40.63 -16.14 0.77
N ARG A 64 40.87 -15.67 -0.46
CA ARG A 64 40.11 -16.05 -1.66
C ARG A 64 40.12 -17.55 -1.92
N GLN A 65 41.31 -18.18 -1.90
CA GLN A 65 41.45 -19.62 -2.11
C GLN A 65 40.70 -20.42 -1.04
N ARG A 66 40.70 -19.93 0.20
CA ARG A 66 40.00 -20.60 1.31
C ARG A 66 38.49 -20.43 1.25
N ILE A 67 37.97 -19.26 0.90
CA ILE A 67 36.52 -19.04 0.62
C ILE A 67 36.06 -20.00 -0.48
N GLN A 68 36.83 -20.13 -1.55
CA GLN A 68 36.51 -21.02 -2.67
C GLN A 68 36.55 -22.50 -2.28
N GLN A 69 37.53 -22.92 -1.46
CA GLN A 69 37.59 -24.27 -0.91
C GLN A 69 36.38 -24.58 0.01
N LEU A 70 36.01 -23.66 0.90
CA LEU A 70 34.86 -23.82 1.79
C LEU A 70 33.53 -23.90 1.02
N SER A 71 33.41 -23.09 -0.04
CA SER A 71 32.26 -23.13 -0.94
C SER A 71 32.13 -24.46 -1.69
N THR A 72 33.27 -25.10 -2.01
CA THR A 72 33.31 -26.38 -2.74
C THR A 72 33.12 -27.57 -1.80
N ALA A 73 33.62 -27.48 -0.56
CA ALA A 73 33.54 -28.54 0.44
C ALA A 73 32.14 -28.71 1.05
N LYS A 74 31.35 -27.64 1.19
CA LYS A 74 29.97 -27.67 1.75
C LYS A 74 28.90 -27.86 0.66
N GLY A 75 29.18 -28.71 -0.33
CA GLY A 75 28.42 -28.90 -1.58
C GLY A 75 26.90 -29.14 -1.50
N ASP A 76 26.29 -29.30 -0.32
CA ASP A 76 24.84 -29.47 -0.15
C ASP A 76 24.08 -28.20 0.31
N HIS A 77 24.76 -27.15 0.79
CA HIS A 77 24.08 -25.91 1.21
C HIS A 77 24.22 -24.75 0.21
N LEU A 78 25.26 -24.76 -0.63
CA LEU A 78 25.48 -23.72 -1.65
C LEU A 78 24.91 -24.06 -3.04
N VAL A 79 24.65 -25.34 -3.33
CA VAL A 79 24.17 -25.80 -4.65
C VAL A 79 22.64 -25.67 -4.82
N ARG A 80 21.91 -25.21 -3.80
CA ARG A 80 20.51 -24.80 -3.96
C ARG A 80 20.32 -23.37 -4.50
N ILE A 81 21.41 -22.68 -4.87
CA ILE A 81 21.39 -21.53 -5.77
C ILE A 81 21.62 -22.04 -7.21
N ARG A 82 20.80 -23.00 -7.64
CA ARG A 82 20.49 -23.15 -9.06
C ARG A 82 19.32 -22.21 -9.33
N GLY A 83 19.63 -21.03 -9.86
CA GLY A 83 18.62 -20.22 -10.54
C GLY A 83 18.04 -21.06 -11.69
N GLU A 84 16.73 -21.04 -11.82
CA GLU A 84 15.99 -21.77 -12.84
C GLU A 84 16.26 -21.28 -14.27
N ASP A 85 17.09 -20.24 -14.51
CA ASP A 85 17.37 -19.78 -15.87
C ASP A 85 18.84 -19.45 -16.16
N ASN A 86 19.36 -20.22 -17.12
CA ASN A 86 20.43 -19.95 -18.09
C ASN A 86 21.89 -19.83 -17.64
N GLN A 87 22.65 -20.86 -18.04
CA GLN A 87 24.07 -20.81 -18.36
C GLN A 87 24.32 -19.79 -19.48
N ARG A 88 24.84 -18.61 -19.16
CA ARG A 88 25.64 -17.81 -20.11
C ARG A 88 26.91 -17.34 -19.45
N PHE A 89 28.02 -17.72 -20.09
CA PHE A 89 29.40 -17.41 -19.76
C PHE A 89 29.60 -15.92 -19.45
N VAL A 90 30.28 -15.64 -18.34
CA VAL A 90 30.80 -14.32 -17.98
C VAL A 90 32.00 -14.04 -18.91
N GLY A 91 31.92 -12.98 -19.71
CA GLY A 91 33.04 -12.47 -20.51
C GLY A 91 34.07 -11.70 -19.67
N ASP A 92 35.20 -11.35 -20.30
CA ASP A 92 36.43 -10.76 -19.73
C ASP A 92 36.22 -9.59 -18.74
N ILE A 93 35.83 -9.94 -17.52
CA ILE A 93 35.99 -9.11 -16.33
C ILE A 93 36.98 -9.87 -15.47
N SER A 94 38.02 -9.18 -15.00
CA SER A 94 39.00 -9.79 -14.12
C SER A 94 38.24 -10.42 -12.94
N ALA A 95 38.37 -11.74 -12.78
CA ALA A 95 37.81 -12.47 -11.64
C ALA A 95 38.25 -11.87 -10.29
N ASP A 96 39.29 -11.04 -10.28
CA ASP A 96 39.85 -10.37 -9.10
C ASP A 96 38.96 -9.25 -8.51
N ASP A 97 38.20 -8.50 -9.32
CA ASP A 97 37.35 -7.40 -8.82
C ASP A 97 35.99 -7.90 -8.33
N ILE A 98 35.42 -8.88 -9.05
CA ILE A 98 34.15 -9.52 -8.68
C ILE A 98 34.28 -10.22 -7.33
N VAL A 99 35.41 -10.88 -7.04
CA VAL A 99 35.57 -11.66 -5.80
C VAL A 99 35.80 -10.78 -4.57
N VAL A 100 36.40 -9.60 -4.69
CA VAL A 100 36.57 -8.67 -3.55
C VAL A 100 35.25 -7.97 -3.26
N ARG A 101 34.59 -7.42 -4.28
CA ARG A 101 33.32 -6.71 -4.11
C ARG A 101 32.16 -7.66 -3.77
N ALA A 102 32.12 -8.86 -4.36
CA ALA A 102 31.19 -9.91 -3.93
C ALA A 102 31.60 -10.57 -2.60
N GLY A 103 32.88 -10.53 -2.23
CA GLY A 103 33.39 -11.03 -0.95
C GLY A 103 32.91 -10.18 0.22
N VAL A 104 32.88 -8.86 0.06
CA VAL A 104 32.30 -7.90 1.00
C VAL A 104 30.80 -8.15 1.18
N VAL A 105 30.08 -8.34 0.07
CA VAL A 105 28.65 -8.65 0.05
C VAL A 105 28.34 -10.00 0.71
N CYS A 106 29.13 -11.03 0.41
CA CYS A 106 29.03 -12.32 1.06
C CYS A 106 29.40 -12.25 2.53
N ALA A 107 30.37 -11.43 2.93
CA ALA A 107 30.74 -11.25 4.33
C ALA A 107 29.59 -10.64 5.13
N VAL A 108 28.97 -9.56 4.64
CA VAL A 108 27.77 -8.96 5.26
C VAL A 108 26.67 -10.01 5.43
N ARG A 109 26.35 -10.72 4.35
CA ARG A 109 25.32 -11.75 4.33
C ARG A 109 25.56 -12.89 5.31
N TRP A 110 26.82 -13.32 5.43
CA TRP A 110 27.20 -14.40 6.33
C TRP A 110 27.31 -13.94 7.77
N LEU A 111 27.66 -12.68 8.03
CA LEU A 111 27.90 -12.18 9.38
C LEU A 111 26.64 -11.58 10.02
N ALA A 112 25.69 -11.07 9.22
CA ALA A 112 24.45 -10.47 9.72
C ALA A 112 23.63 -11.43 10.60
N PRO A 113 23.39 -12.71 10.26
CA PRO A 113 22.64 -13.63 11.13
C PRO A 113 23.33 -13.94 12.47
N TYR A 114 24.64 -13.71 12.59
CA TYR A 114 25.41 -13.95 13.82
C TYR A 114 25.57 -12.68 14.67
N ALA A 115 25.24 -11.51 14.11
CA ALA A 115 25.25 -10.23 14.81
C ALA A 115 24.11 -10.10 15.84
N SER A 116 23.07 -10.92 15.75
CA SER A 116 21.89 -10.92 16.63
C SER A 116 22.17 -11.25 18.11
N GLY A 117 23.44 -11.46 18.48
CA GLY A 117 23.90 -11.56 19.87
C GLY A 117 25.34 -11.11 20.11
N HIS A 118 26.07 -10.69 19.06
CA HIS A 118 27.45 -10.20 19.14
C HIS A 118 27.51 -8.89 18.36
N LEU A 119 27.81 -7.79 19.07
CA LEU A 119 27.95 -6.46 18.48
C LEU A 119 28.98 -6.53 17.34
N PHE A 120 28.57 -6.16 16.13
CA PHE A 120 29.53 -5.83 15.08
C PHE A 120 30.41 -4.69 15.63
N PRO A 121 31.75 -4.79 15.55
CA PRO A 121 32.58 -3.64 15.89
C PRO A 121 32.21 -2.48 14.97
N ARG A 122 31.89 -1.32 15.55
CA ARG A 122 31.51 -0.12 14.78
C ARG A 122 32.55 0.22 13.72
N ASP A 123 33.83 0.14 14.06
CA ASP A 123 34.95 0.35 13.14
C ASP A 123 34.88 -0.50 11.86
N VAL A 124 34.31 -1.72 11.93
CA VAL A 124 34.13 -2.57 10.75
C VAL A 124 32.98 -2.06 9.88
N LEU A 125 31.89 -1.58 10.50
CA LEU A 125 30.78 -0.98 9.76
C LEU A 125 31.21 0.33 9.10
N ASP A 126 32.00 1.16 9.79
CA ASP A 126 32.51 2.44 9.28
C ASP A 126 33.36 2.25 8.00
N GLU A 127 34.08 1.14 7.86
CA GLU A 127 34.81 0.78 6.63
C GLU A 127 33.93 0.08 5.59
N LEU A 128 32.94 -0.69 6.04
CA LEU A 128 32.11 -1.55 5.21
C LEU A 128 31.02 -0.79 4.46
N ILE A 129 30.37 0.19 5.11
CA ILE A 129 29.27 0.95 4.50
C ILE A 129 29.77 1.72 3.27
N PRO A 130 30.86 2.53 3.33
CA PRO A 130 31.35 3.25 2.16
C PRO A 130 31.72 2.29 1.01
N ALA A 131 32.31 1.14 1.33
CA ALA A 131 32.68 0.14 0.33
C ALA A 131 31.43 -0.49 -0.35
N ILE A 132 30.35 -0.70 0.40
CA ILE A 132 29.08 -1.18 -0.15
C ILE A 132 28.43 -0.08 -1.01
N VAL A 133 28.43 1.16 -0.55
CA VAL A 133 27.87 2.30 -1.29
C VAL A 133 28.64 2.53 -2.60
N ASP A 134 29.98 2.53 -2.57
CA ASP A 134 30.82 2.59 -3.77
C ASP A 134 30.47 1.46 -4.76
N ALA A 135 30.19 0.26 -4.25
CA ALA A 135 29.81 -0.89 -5.05
C ALA A 135 28.40 -0.78 -5.68
N LEU A 136 27.53 0.13 -5.20
CA LEU A 136 26.26 0.44 -5.88
C LEU A 136 26.48 1.17 -7.21
N SER A 137 27.60 1.86 -7.38
CA SER A 137 27.97 2.55 -8.62
C SER A 137 28.86 1.71 -9.54
N ASP A 138 29.03 0.42 -9.26
CA ASP A 138 29.89 -0.48 -10.05
C ASP A 138 29.32 -0.69 -11.47
N GLU A 139 30.18 -0.70 -12.48
CA GLU A 139 29.79 -0.97 -13.88
C GLU A 139 29.14 -2.36 -14.03
N HIS A 140 29.52 -3.32 -13.20
CA HIS A 140 29.02 -4.68 -13.23
C HIS A 140 27.76 -4.86 -12.38
N ARG A 141 26.64 -5.17 -13.06
CA ARG A 141 25.33 -5.47 -12.44
C ARG A 141 25.36 -6.43 -11.24
N THR A 142 26.21 -7.46 -11.25
CA THR A 142 26.27 -8.47 -10.18
C THR A 142 26.84 -7.86 -8.90
N VAL A 143 27.78 -6.92 -9.02
CA VAL A 143 28.36 -6.22 -7.89
C VAL A 143 27.33 -5.27 -7.30
N ARG A 144 26.69 -4.43 -8.13
CA ARG A 144 25.59 -3.54 -7.68
C ARG A 144 24.47 -4.30 -6.99
N ARG A 145 24.06 -5.44 -7.57
CA ARG A 145 23.04 -6.31 -6.98
C ARG A 145 23.47 -6.86 -5.64
N GLY A 146 24.73 -7.27 -5.53
CA GLY A 146 25.32 -7.72 -4.28
C GLY A 146 25.26 -6.63 -3.23
N ALA A 147 25.74 -5.43 -3.57
CA ALA A 147 25.74 -4.27 -2.68
C ALA A 147 24.32 -3.91 -2.21
N ALA A 148 23.36 -3.80 -3.15
CA ALA A 148 21.97 -3.50 -2.83
C ALA A 148 21.34 -4.56 -1.90
N LEU A 149 21.61 -5.85 -2.15
CA LEU A 149 21.13 -6.92 -1.28
C LEU A 149 21.76 -6.86 0.11
N SER A 150 23.05 -6.59 0.21
CA SER A 150 23.75 -6.49 1.50
C SER A 150 23.20 -5.38 2.37
N ILE A 151 22.79 -4.25 1.78
CA ILE A 151 22.17 -3.16 2.55
C ILE A 151 20.83 -3.61 3.13
N VAL A 152 20.00 -4.28 2.33
CA VAL A 152 18.72 -4.84 2.82
C VAL A 152 18.96 -5.87 3.93
N GLU A 153 19.97 -6.74 3.81
CA GLU A 153 20.28 -7.73 4.85
C GLU A 153 20.86 -7.08 6.12
N CYS A 154 21.65 -6.00 5.99
CA CYS A 154 22.05 -5.18 7.13
C CYS A 154 20.82 -4.54 7.82
N ARG A 155 19.84 -4.09 7.02
CA ARG A 155 18.60 -3.48 7.49
C ARG A 155 17.72 -4.48 8.24
N ASP A 156 17.64 -5.73 7.81
CA ASP A 156 16.83 -6.73 8.52
C ASP A 156 17.45 -7.17 9.86
N ASN A 157 18.61 -6.62 10.23
CA ASN A 157 19.26 -6.86 11.51
C ASN A 157 19.16 -5.62 12.41
N ASP A 158 18.27 -5.65 13.41
CA ASP A 158 18.04 -4.56 14.38
C ASP A 158 19.33 -4.03 15.05
N GLY A 159 20.30 -4.92 15.30
CA GLY A 159 21.58 -4.55 15.92
C GLY A 159 22.49 -3.76 14.99
N VAL A 160 22.41 -4.04 13.68
CA VAL A 160 23.13 -3.30 12.64
C VAL A 160 22.37 -2.02 12.29
N LEU A 161 21.04 -2.07 12.16
CA LEU A 161 20.18 -0.90 11.96
C LEU A 161 20.45 0.23 12.95
N THR A 162 20.50 -0.09 14.24
CA THR A 162 20.70 0.92 15.29
C THR A 162 22.07 1.63 15.14
N LEU A 163 23.07 0.93 14.59
CA LEU A 163 24.39 1.48 14.31
C LEU A 163 24.44 2.24 12.98
N LEU A 164 23.57 1.89 12.04
CA LEU A 164 23.55 2.43 10.68
C LEU A 164 22.58 3.60 10.49
N ASP A 165 21.59 3.79 11.36
CA ASP A 165 20.47 4.70 11.12
C ASP A 165 20.91 6.17 10.92
N SER A 166 21.94 6.63 11.64
CA SER A 166 22.49 7.98 11.43
C SER A 166 23.30 8.09 10.14
N ASP A 167 24.01 7.03 9.77
CA ASP A 167 25.05 7.07 8.75
C ASP A 167 24.48 6.73 7.36
N LEU A 168 23.38 5.96 7.29
CA LEU A 168 22.71 5.64 6.02
C LEU A 168 21.96 6.83 5.42
N THR A 169 21.57 7.81 6.23
CA THR A 169 20.93 9.04 5.74
C THR A 169 21.88 9.82 4.83
N GLU A 170 23.19 9.79 5.13
CA GLU A 170 24.22 10.42 4.29
C GLU A 170 24.31 9.81 2.89
N TYR A 171 23.84 8.56 2.70
CA TYR A 171 23.89 7.83 1.44
C TYR A 171 22.53 7.72 0.73
N LEU A 172 21.55 8.50 1.17
CA LEU A 172 20.19 8.44 0.64
C LEU A 172 20.16 8.79 -0.86
N GLU A 173 20.97 9.75 -1.30
CA GLU A 173 21.06 10.15 -2.71
C GLU A 173 21.58 8.98 -3.57
N GLU A 174 22.58 8.24 -3.10
CA GLU A 174 23.13 7.08 -3.78
C GLU A 174 22.10 5.95 -3.86
N PHE A 175 21.34 5.69 -2.79
CA PHE A 175 20.26 4.70 -2.83
C PHE A 175 19.15 5.12 -3.78
N ALA A 176 18.76 6.40 -3.80
CA ALA A 176 17.74 6.93 -4.70
C ALA A 176 18.20 6.93 -6.16
N ALA A 177 19.48 7.19 -6.42
CA ALA A 177 20.07 7.02 -7.74
C ALA A 177 20.06 5.54 -8.16
N THR A 178 20.42 4.63 -7.25
CA THR A 178 20.43 3.18 -7.51
C THR A 178 19.03 2.60 -7.66
N ALA A 179 18.00 3.21 -7.06
CA ALA A 179 16.60 2.85 -7.30
C ALA A 179 16.16 3.07 -8.76
N ARG A 180 16.96 3.79 -9.56
CA ARG A 180 16.77 4.01 -11.01
C ARG A 180 17.73 3.19 -11.89
N ASP A 181 18.41 2.20 -11.32
CA ASP A 181 19.32 1.29 -12.04
C ASP A 181 18.63 0.61 -13.23
N ASP A 182 19.39 0.22 -14.26
CA ASP A 182 18.84 -0.51 -15.40
C ASP A 182 18.46 -1.96 -15.04
N ASP A 183 19.13 -2.56 -14.05
CA ASP A 183 18.82 -3.88 -13.53
C ASP A 183 17.67 -3.83 -12.49
N PRO A 184 16.57 -4.55 -12.73
CA PRO A 184 15.41 -4.51 -11.84
C PRO A 184 15.65 -5.11 -10.45
N PHE A 185 16.58 -6.07 -10.32
CA PHE A 185 16.91 -6.58 -8.99
C PHE A 185 17.65 -5.53 -8.18
N VAL A 186 18.54 -4.78 -8.82
CA VAL A 186 19.24 -3.65 -8.20
C VAL A 186 18.22 -2.61 -7.76
N ARG A 187 17.31 -2.17 -8.66
CA ARG A 187 16.23 -1.23 -8.30
C ARG A 187 15.40 -1.69 -7.12
N GLY A 188 14.89 -2.93 -7.17
CA GLY A 188 14.03 -3.47 -6.13
C GLY A 188 14.70 -3.56 -4.76
N HIS A 189 15.98 -3.93 -4.72
CA HIS A 189 16.76 -3.95 -3.48
C HIS A 189 17.13 -2.55 -2.99
N ALA A 190 17.48 -1.63 -3.89
CA ALA A 190 17.73 -0.23 -3.53
C ALA A 190 16.48 0.45 -2.97
N LEU A 191 15.30 0.22 -3.56
CA LEU A 191 14.02 0.67 -3.00
C LEU A 191 13.70 0.04 -1.64
N ALA A 192 14.06 -1.22 -1.43
CA ALA A 192 13.89 -1.87 -0.12
C ALA A 192 14.92 -1.37 0.91
N ALA A 193 16.07 -0.88 0.46
CA ALA A 193 17.10 -0.28 1.30
C ALA A 193 16.76 1.18 1.66
N LEU A 194 16.09 1.90 0.77
CA LEU A 194 15.64 3.27 1.01
C LEU A 194 14.79 3.33 2.29
N ARG A 195 15.10 4.32 3.11
CA ARG A 195 14.30 4.74 4.26
C ARG A 195 14.15 6.25 4.11
N ALA A 196 12.91 6.72 4.07
CA ALA A 196 12.69 8.15 4.13
C ALA A 196 13.09 8.61 5.54
N PRO A 197 13.93 9.64 5.71
CA PRO A 197 14.17 10.26 7.01
C PRO A 197 12.86 10.85 7.53
N GLU A 198 12.80 11.15 8.82
CA GLU A 198 11.67 11.92 9.35
C GLU A 198 11.61 13.27 8.63
N SER A 199 10.44 13.61 8.08
CA SER A 199 10.29 14.81 7.22
C SER A 199 10.69 16.13 7.91
N SER A 200 10.66 16.19 9.25
CA SER A 200 11.08 17.36 10.02
C SER A 200 12.59 17.55 10.08
N ASP A 201 13.35 16.45 9.96
CA ASP A 201 14.78 16.43 10.24
C ASP A 201 15.59 16.62 8.95
N ASP A 202 15.09 16.05 7.84
CA ASP A 202 15.68 16.17 6.51
C ASP A 202 14.61 16.16 5.40
N PRO A 203 14.02 17.32 5.07
CA PRO A 203 12.96 17.41 4.08
C PRO A 203 13.43 17.07 2.65
N ASP A 204 14.68 17.41 2.30
CA ASP A 204 15.26 17.12 0.98
C ASP A 204 15.51 15.61 0.81
N GLY A 205 16.03 14.95 1.85
CA GLY A 205 16.17 13.49 1.88
C GLY A 205 14.81 12.78 1.83
N PHE A 206 13.82 13.27 2.59
CA PHE A 206 12.46 12.76 2.53
C PHE A 206 11.89 12.85 1.10
N ARG A 207 12.01 14.02 0.47
CA ARG A 207 11.57 14.24 -0.91
C ARG A 207 12.27 13.29 -1.88
N THR A 208 13.58 13.13 -1.75
CA THR A 208 14.39 12.25 -2.60
C THR A 208 13.93 10.79 -2.48
N ALA A 209 13.60 10.33 -1.27
CA ALA A 209 13.04 8.99 -1.05
C ALA A 209 11.63 8.85 -1.67
N ILE A 210 10.75 9.83 -1.49
CA ILE A 210 9.41 9.82 -2.10
C ILE A 210 9.49 9.79 -3.62
N ASP A 211 10.37 10.58 -4.23
CA ASP A 211 10.59 10.58 -5.68
C ASP A 211 11.07 9.21 -6.17
N ALA A 212 12.00 8.56 -5.46
CA ALA A 212 12.46 7.22 -5.80
C ALA A 212 11.33 6.19 -5.71
N TYR A 213 10.50 6.23 -4.66
CA TYR A 213 9.36 5.32 -4.56
C TYR A 213 8.32 5.60 -5.64
N ARG A 214 8.02 6.87 -5.95
CA ARG A 214 7.12 7.24 -7.04
C ARG A 214 7.58 6.63 -8.36
N ASP A 215 8.86 6.77 -8.68
CA ASP A 215 9.44 6.20 -9.89
C ASP A 215 9.30 4.65 -9.91
N GLY A 216 9.37 4.01 -8.73
CA GLY A 216 9.12 2.58 -8.55
C GLY A 216 7.65 2.14 -8.70
N LEU A 217 6.67 3.04 -8.51
CA LEU A 217 5.25 2.74 -8.74
C LEU A 217 4.95 2.54 -10.23
N SER A 218 5.66 3.27 -11.09
CA SER A 218 5.58 3.20 -12.55
C SER A 218 6.33 2.00 -13.15
N ASP A 219 7.01 1.19 -12.33
CA ASP A 219 7.77 0.03 -12.82
C ASP A 219 6.84 -1.09 -13.30
N ASP A 220 7.21 -1.76 -14.40
CA ASP A 220 6.42 -2.86 -14.98
C ASP A 220 6.43 -4.14 -14.12
N ARG A 221 7.37 -4.24 -13.17
CA ARG A 221 7.53 -5.41 -12.32
C ARG A 221 6.80 -5.25 -11.00
N VAL A 222 5.88 -6.18 -10.78
CA VAL A 222 5.10 -6.35 -9.54
C VAL A 222 5.96 -6.28 -8.27
N GLY A 223 7.16 -6.86 -8.29
CA GLY A 223 8.05 -6.85 -7.13
C GLY A 223 8.52 -5.44 -6.75
N ILE A 224 8.83 -4.60 -7.75
CA ILE A 224 9.31 -3.23 -7.56
C ILE A 224 8.15 -2.33 -7.12
N GLN A 225 7.01 -2.39 -7.82
CA GLN A 225 5.79 -1.66 -7.41
C GLN A 225 5.41 -1.95 -5.97
N ARG A 226 5.48 -3.23 -5.59
CA ARG A 226 5.16 -3.68 -4.23
C ARG A 226 6.10 -3.07 -3.19
N THR A 227 7.41 -3.08 -3.45
CA THR A 227 8.41 -2.47 -2.57
C THR A 227 8.22 -0.96 -2.47
N ALA A 228 7.95 -0.29 -3.59
CA ALA A 228 7.67 1.14 -3.63
C ALA A 228 6.42 1.52 -2.81
N LEU A 229 5.34 0.74 -2.92
CA LEU A 229 4.12 0.94 -2.12
C LEU A 229 4.38 0.76 -0.62
N ASP A 230 5.19 -0.23 -0.22
CA ASP A 230 5.57 -0.43 1.19
C ASP A 230 6.43 0.72 1.70
N GLY A 231 7.40 1.16 0.90
CA GLY A 231 8.26 2.30 1.22
C GLY A 231 7.47 3.60 1.40
N LEU A 232 6.55 3.92 0.47
CA LEU A 232 5.65 5.07 0.60
C LEU A 232 4.73 4.96 1.80
N ARG A 233 4.17 3.77 2.05
CA ARG A 233 3.34 3.53 3.23
C ARG A 233 4.10 3.84 4.52
N GLN A 234 5.35 3.37 4.62
CA GLN A 234 6.20 3.65 5.77
C GLN A 234 6.48 5.15 5.88
N ALA A 235 7.02 5.76 4.82
CA ALA A 235 7.38 7.18 4.80
C ALA A 235 6.20 8.09 5.16
N LEU A 236 5.01 7.86 4.58
CA LEU A 236 3.82 8.66 4.85
C LEU A 236 3.21 8.39 6.24
N SER A 237 3.47 7.22 6.85
CA SER A 237 3.01 6.94 8.21
C SER A 237 3.77 7.75 9.27
N GLU A 238 5.03 8.09 8.99
CA GLU A 238 5.88 8.91 9.87
C GLU A 238 5.48 10.40 9.80
N VAL A 239 4.76 10.82 8.76
CA VAL A 239 4.26 12.19 8.59
C VAL A 239 3.02 12.48 9.47
N ARG A 240 2.41 11.47 10.12
CA ARG A 240 1.14 11.67 10.89
C ARG A 240 1.31 11.81 12.41
N PRO A 241 0.49 12.64 13.11
CA PRO A 241 -0.59 13.51 12.64
C PRO A 241 -0.32 14.98 13.03
N ALA A 242 0.49 15.70 12.24
CA ALA A 242 0.28 17.14 12.19
C ALA A 242 -1.10 17.38 11.55
N THR A 243 -1.89 18.30 12.11
CA THR A 243 -3.22 18.65 11.55
C THR A 243 -3.14 19.09 10.10
N GLU A 244 -1.96 19.50 9.63
CA GLU A 244 -1.67 19.84 8.24
C GLU A 244 -0.34 19.18 7.84
N PRO A 245 -0.29 18.40 6.74
CA PRO A 245 0.96 17.91 6.20
C PRO A 245 1.85 19.08 5.75
N PRO A 246 3.18 18.98 5.90
CA PRO A 246 4.11 19.99 5.39
C PRO A 246 3.86 20.31 3.90
N GLU A 247 3.92 21.58 3.53
CA GLU A 247 3.66 22.08 2.16
C GLU A 247 4.49 21.35 1.09
N GLU A 248 5.73 21.00 1.43
CA GLU A 248 6.65 20.25 0.58
C GLU A 248 6.15 18.83 0.26
N ILE A 249 5.46 18.17 1.20
CA ILE A 249 4.87 16.85 1.00
C ILE A 249 3.60 16.96 0.16
N VAL A 250 2.79 18.00 0.40
CA VAL A 250 1.61 18.30 -0.42
C VAL A 250 1.99 18.55 -1.88
N ALA A 251 3.14 19.21 -2.12
CA ALA A 251 3.66 19.43 -3.46
C ALA A 251 3.96 18.13 -4.24
N LEU A 252 4.15 17.00 -3.54
CA LEU A 252 4.39 15.68 -4.13
C LEU A 252 3.10 14.89 -4.42
N ALA A 253 1.95 15.34 -3.91
CA ALA A 253 0.67 14.64 -4.02
C ALA A 253 0.24 14.30 -5.46
N PRO A 254 0.37 15.18 -6.48
CA PRO A 254 0.01 14.82 -7.86
C PRO A 254 0.85 13.65 -8.40
N GLY A 255 2.16 13.69 -8.15
CA GLY A 255 3.07 12.62 -8.57
C GLY A 255 2.76 11.29 -7.89
N ILE A 256 2.42 11.31 -6.60
CA ILE A 256 1.99 10.11 -5.87
C ILE A 256 0.66 9.59 -6.44
N ALA A 257 -0.34 10.45 -6.66
CA ALA A 257 -1.63 10.06 -7.23
C ALA A 257 -1.48 9.38 -8.60
N ARG A 258 -0.63 9.94 -9.48
CA ARG A 258 -0.29 9.33 -10.77
C ARG A 258 0.29 7.93 -10.63
N GLY A 259 1.29 7.74 -9.77
CA GLY A 259 1.89 6.42 -9.53
C GLY A 259 0.91 5.42 -8.90
N LEU A 260 0.00 5.88 -8.03
CA LEU A 260 -1.07 5.06 -7.48
C LEU A 260 -2.05 4.61 -8.58
N ASN A 261 -2.40 5.50 -9.51
CA ASN A 261 -3.24 5.16 -10.66
C ASN A 261 -2.61 4.05 -11.52
N GLU A 262 -1.32 4.18 -11.85
CA GLU A 262 -0.57 3.17 -12.59
C GLU A 262 -0.50 1.83 -11.84
N SER A 263 -0.30 1.88 -10.52
CA SER A 263 -0.30 0.70 -9.65
C SER A 263 -1.68 0.03 -9.56
N LEU A 264 -2.77 0.81 -9.60
CA LEU A 264 -4.14 0.28 -9.69
C LEU A 264 -4.38 -0.40 -11.04
N GLY A 265 -3.74 0.06 -12.12
CA GLY A 265 -3.75 -0.62 -13.43
C GLY A 265 -2.91 -1.91 -13.49
N SER A 266 -2.15 -2.23 -12.43
CA SER A 266 -1.30 -3.43 -12.39
C SER A 266 -2.10 -4.73 -12.55
N SER A 267 -1.55 -5.70 -13.27
CA SER A 267 -2.15 -7.04 -13.40
C SER A 267 -2.18 -7.81 -12.07
N SER A 268 -1.32 -7.44 -11.11
CA SER A 268 -1.22 -8.09 -9.80
C SER A 268 -2.30 -7.59 -8.82
N PRO A 269 -3.19 -8.46 -8.32
CA PRO A 269 -4.18 -8.08 -7.31
C PRO A 269 -3.55 -7.53 -6.02
N VAL A 270 -2.36 -8.02 -5.65
CA VAL A 270 -1.63 -7.57 -4.45
C VAL A 270 -1.20 -6.11 -4.58
N VAL A 271 -0.73 -5.71 -5.76
CA VAL A 271 -0.31 -4.31 -6.01
C VAL A 271 -1.53 -3.40 -5.98
N ARG A 272 -2.62 -3.79 -6.65
CA ARG A 272 -3.87 -3.00 -6.67
C ARG A 272 -4.44 -2.77 -5.27
N ARG A 273 -4.50 -3.81 -4.43
CA ARG A 273 -4.97 -3.69 -3.04
C ARG A 273 -4.12 -2.75 -2.20
N ARG A 274 -2.80 -2.82 -2.36
CA ARG A 274 -1.88 -1.92 -1.64
C ARG A 274 -2.00 -0.49 -2.14
N ALA A 275 -2.17 -0.27 -3.43
CA ALA A 275 -2.38 1.05 -4.00
C ALA A 275 -3.69 1.67 -3.49
N SER A 276 -4.80 0.90 -3.49
CA SER A 276 -6.08 1.40 -2.95
C SER A 276 -6.03 1.65 -1.45
N GLU A 277 -5.38 0.78 -0.66
CA GLU A 277 -5.19 0.98 0.77
C GLU A 277 -4.37 2.25 1.05
N LEU A 278 -3.30 2.48 0.28
CA LEU A 278 -2.43 3.63 0.44
C LEU A 278 -3.16 4.94 0.10
N LEU A 279 -3.98 4.95 -0.97
CA LEU A 279 -4.85 6.07 -1.33
C LEU A 279 -5.83 6.39 -0.20
N TRP A 280 -6.53 5.39 0.34
CA TRP A 280 -7.49 5.58 1.43
C TRP A 280 -6.84 6.13 2.69
N ARG A 281 -5.78 5.47 3.18
CA ARG A 281 -5.11 5.85 4.44
C ARG A 281 -4.50 7.25 4.37
N ASN A 282 -4.12 7.71 3.18
CA ASN A 282 -3.48 9.00 2.97
C ASN A 282 -4.35 9.99 2.18
N SER A 283 -5.67 9.79 2.15
CA SER A 283 -6.65 10.73 1.56
C SER A 283 -6.40 12.17 1.98
N SER A 284 -6.04 12.40 3.25
CA SER A 284 -5.72 13.73 3.81
C SER A 284 -4.54 14.44 3.13
N LEU A 285 -3.60 13.69 2.53
CA LEU A 285 -2.48 14.27 1.78
C LEU A 285 -2.99 14.99 0.52
N PHE A 286 -4.05 14.47 -0.06
CA PHE A 286 -4.60 14.99 -1.31
C PHE A 286 -5.62 16.10 -1.08
N THR A 287 -6.12 16.30 0.15
CA THR A 287 -7.13 17.34 0.47
C THR A 287 -6.53 18.68 0.90
N SER A 288 -5.22 18.77 1.08
CA SER A 288 -4.61 20.04 1.48
C SER A 288 -4.70 21.09 0.36
N PRO A 289 -5.17 22.32 0.67
CA PRO A 289 -5.19 23.40 -0.31
C PRO A 289 -3.76 23.71 -0.75
N SER A 290 -3.45 23.40 -2.00
CA SER A 290 -2.17 23.70 -2.63
C SER A 290 -2.39 24.27 -4.01
N ASP A 291 -1.38 24.95 -4.52
CA ASP A 291 -1.35 25.46 -5.90
C ASP A 291 -1.50 24.34 -6.96
N ASN A 292 -1.32 23.07 -6.56
CA ASN A 292 -1.41 21.90 -7.42
C ASN A 292 -2.81 21.24 -7.43
N GLY A 293 -3.83 21.86 -6.82
CA GLY A 293 -5.16 21.25 -6.68
C GLY A 293 -5.77 20.76 -8.00
N GLU A 294 -5.57 21.47 -9.11
CA GLU A 294 -6.08 21.05 -10.43
C GLU A 294 -5.38 19.79 -10.97
N GLU A 295 -4.07 19.68 -10.77
CA GLU A 295 -3.30 18.49 -11.16
C GLU A 295 -3.73 17.28 -10.30
N ILE A 296 -3.88 17.47 -8.99
CA ILE A 296 -4.37 16.41 -8.08
C ILE A 296 -5.76 15.92 -8.52
N VAL A 297 -6.70 16.84 -8.77
CA VAL A 297 -8.05 16.48 -9.23
C VAL A 297 -8.00 15.70 -10.55
N THR A 298 -7.11 16.10 -11.47
CA THR A 298 -6.94 15.40 -12.75
C THR A 298 -6.48 13.95 -12.54
N GLU A 299 -5.48 13.72 -11.67
CA GLU A 299 -4.99 12.38 -11.38
C GLU A 299 -6.02 11.53 -10.59
N LEU A 300 -6.77 12.14 -9.67
CA LEU A 300 -7.85 11.47 -8.93
C LEU A 300 -9.01 11.06 -9.84
N LYS A 301 -9.36 11.86 -10.85
CA LYS A 301 -10.32 11.47 -11.89
C LYS A 301 -9.84 10.24 -12.65
N ALA A 302 -8.57 10.23 -13.06
CA ALA A 302 -7.97 9.09 -13.75
C ALA A 302 -7.98 7.81 -12.88
N ILE A 303 -7.78 7.93 -11.57
CA ILE A 303 -7.95 6.81 -10.63
C ILE A 303 -9.38 6.27 -10.66
N GLY A 304 -10.39 7.15 -10.63
CA GLY A 304 -11.80 6.73 -10.70
C GLY A 304 -12.12 6.01 -12.00
N GLU A 305 -11.63 6.51 -13.15
CA GLU A 305 -11.76 5.85 -14.44
C GLU A 305 -11.11 4.46 -14.45
N THR A 306 -9.84 4.35 -14.00
CA THR A 306 -9.13 3.06 -13.89
C THR A 306 -9.89 2.10 -12.97
N ALA A 307 -10.38 2.60 -11.84
CA ALA A 307 -11.10 1.81 -10.86
C ALA A 307 -12.36 1.17 -11.47
N THR A 308 -13.11 1.86 -12.33
CA THR A 308 -14.30 1.28 -12.98
C THR A 308 -13.96 0.09 -13.88
N GLN A 309 -12.75 0.03 -14.44
CA GLN A 309 -12.30 -0.99 -15.39
C GLN A 309 -11.72 -2.25 -14.74
N LEU A 310 -11.44 -2.23 -13.43
CA LEU A 310 -10.82 -3.37 -12.73
C LEU A 310 -11.75 -4.60 -12.68
N SER A 311 -11.20 -5.79 -12.45
CA SER A 311 -12.06 -6.89 -12.00
C SER A 311 -12.65 -6.57 -10.62
N PRO A 312 -13.88 -6.98 -10.30
CA PRO A 312 -14.48 -6.71 -8.99
C PRO A 312 -13.66 -7.36 -7.85
N ASP A 313 -13.34 -6.61 -6.80
CA ASP A 313 -12.57 -7.06 -5.64
C ASP A 313 -13.01 -6.26 -4.40
N THR A 314 -13.57 -6.95 -3.41
CA THR A 314 -14.21 -6.34 -2.23
C THR A 314 -13.30 -5.40 -1.46
N GLU A 315 -12.02 -5.74 -1.33
CA GLU A 315 -11.07 -4.93 -0.55
C GLU A 315 -10.66 -3.67 -1.33
N ILE A 316 -10.44 -3.81 -2.64
CA ILE A 316 -10.13 -2.67 -3.52
C ILE A 316 -11.29 -1.69 -3.55
N ASP A 317 -12.49 -2.20 -3.86
CA ASP A 317 -13.70 -1.40 -4.00
C ASP A 317 -14.00 -0.64 -2.68
N ARG A 318 -13.92 -1.30 -1.52
CA ARG A 318 -14.10 -0.65 -0.20
C ARG A 318 -13.07 0.45 0.08
N ASN A 319 -11.78 0.19 -0.20
CA ASN A 319 -10.75 1.19 0.01
C ASN A 319 -10.97 2.43 -0.87
N LEU A 320 -11.39 2.22 -2.13
CA LEU A 320 -11.67 3.32 -3.05
C LEU A 320 -12.89 4.12 -2.63
N VAL A 321 -13.99 3.49 -2.24
CA VAL A 321 -15.17 4.20 -1.70
C VAL A 321 -14.79 5.08 -0.51
N ASN A 322 -14.06 4.52 0.46
CA ASN A 322 -13.64 5.30 1.63
C ASN A 322 -12.64 6.42 1.28
N ALA A 323 -11.83 6.25 0.24
CA ALA A 323 -10.94 7.30 -0.25
C ALA A 323 -11.75 8.43 -0.89
N PHE A 324 -12.65 8.10 -1.82
CA PHE A 324 -13.43 9.09 -2.57
C PHE A 324 -14.41 9.87 -1.71
N SER A 325 -15.05 9.27 -0.71
CA SER A 325 -15.93 10.00 0.23
C SER A 325 -15.18 11.15 0.92
N ARG A 326 -13.97 10.90 1.42
CA ARG A 326 -13.14 11.96 2.02
C ARG A 326 -12.64 13.00 1.02
N LEU A 327 -12.35 12.58 -0.20
CA LEU A 327 -11.83 13.48 -1.23
C LEU A 327 -12.94 14.38 -1.80
N LEU A 328 -14.17 13.88 -1.85
CA LEU A 328 -15.31 14.58 -2.40
C LEU A 328 -15.71 15.80 -1.56
N GLU A 329 -15.58 15.72 -0.23
CA GLU A 329 -15.76 16.87 0.68
C GLU A 329 -14.91 18.07 0.26
N GLN A 330 -13.69 17.83 -0.23
CA GLN A 330 -12.75 18.87 -0.63
C GLN A 330 -12.81 19.19 -2.13
N TYR A 331 -13.13 18.21 -2.97
CA TYR A 331 -13.14 18.32 -4.42
C TYR A 331 -14.46 17.83 -5.02
N PRO A 332 -15.51 18.68 -5.04
CA PRO A 332 -16.79 18.37 -5.66
C PRO A 332 -16.68 17.93 -7.13
N GLN A 333 -15.61 18.34 -7.83
CA GLN A 333 -15.35 17.93 -9.22
C GLN A 333 -15.07 16.42 -9.38
N LEU A 334 -14.90 15.70 -8.27
CA LEU A 334 -14.74 14.24 -8.24
C LEU A 334 -16.07 13.49 -8.13
N ALA A 335 -17.22 14.18 -8.08
CA ALA A 335 -18.54 13.57 -7.93
C ALA A 335 -18.82 12.47 -8.96
N GLU A 336 -18.61 12.73 -10.25
CA GLU A 336 -18.84 11.73 -11.31
C GLU A 336 -17.93 10.48 -11.19
N PRO A 337 -16.60 10.60 -11.01
CA PRO A 337 -15.74 9.45 -10.73
C PRO A 337 -16.11 8.72 -9.43
N ALA A 338 -16.44 9.45 -8.36
CA ALA A 338 -16.82 8.88 -7.07
C ALA A 338 -18.12 8.07 -7.18
N ALA A 339 -19.15 8.66 -7.81
CA ALA A 339 -20.39 7.97 -8.13
C ALA A 339 -20.14 6.73 -8.97
N SER A 340 -19.26 6.77 -9.97
CA SER A 340 -18.94 5.62 -10.82
C SER A 340 -18.28 4.46 -10.03
N VAL A 341 -17.34 4.78 -9.14
CA VAL A 341 -16.69 3.81 -8.24
C VAL A 341 -17.72 3.21 -7.27
N ALA A 342 -18.57 4.04 -6.70
CA ALA A 342 -19.60 3.65 -5.76
C ALA A 342 -20.68 2.76 -6.41
N THR A 343 -21.15 3.13 -7.60
CA THR A 343 -22.08 2.36 -8.45
C THR A 343 -21.58 0.96 -8.67
N ARG A 344 -20.33 0.85 -9.13
CA ARG A 344 -19.67 -0.41 -9.37
C ARG A 344 -19.62 -1.26 -8.09
N THR A 345 -19.29 -0.64 -6.96
CA THR A 345 -19.22 -1.30 -5.65
C THR A 345 -20.60 -1.82 -5.21
N ALA A 346 -21.64 -1.01 -5.35
CA ALA A 346 -23.02 -1.37 -5.05
C ALA A 346 -23.53 -2.52 -5.93
N SER A 347 -23.21 -2.48 -7.23
CA SER A 347 -23.55 -3.53 -8.20
C SER A 347 -22.77 -4.84 -8.03
N ASN A 348 -21.66 -4.81 -7.30
CA ASN A 348 -20.78 -5.97 -7.21
C ASN A 348 -21.43 -7.09 -6.39
N ARG A 349 -21.80 -8.18 -7.06
CA ARG A 349 -22.40 -9.37 -6.43
C ARG A 349 -21.43 -10.13 -5.52
N VAL A 350 -20.12 -9.91 -5.65
CA VAL A 350 -19.10 -10.50 -4.76
C VAL A 350 -19.26 -9.99 -3.32
N PHE A 351 -19.87 -8.83 -3.13
CA PHE A 351 -20.24 -8.27 -1.82
C PHE A 351 -21.49 -8.93 -1.18
N ALA A 352 -21.96 -10.08 -1.67
CA ALA A 352 -23.05 -10.81 -1.03
C ALA A 352 -22.68 -11.17 0.43
N GLY A 353 -23.11 -10.34 1.38
CA GLY A 353 -22.83 -10.47 2.82
C GLY A 353 -21.99 -9.35 3.45
N ASP A 354 -21.45 -8.40 2.67
CA ASP A 354 -20.76 -7.20 3.20
C ASP A 354 -21.65 -5.97 3.02
N SER A 355 -22.69 -5.87 3.87
CA SER A 355 -23.65 -4.76 3.83
C SER A 355 -22.98 -3.41 4.07
N PHE A 356 -21.97 -3.36 4.96
CA PHE A 356 -21.24 -2.14 5.29
C PHE A 356 -20.59 -1.50 4.06
N GLY A 357 -19.88 -2.29 3.24
CA GLY A 357 -19.25 -1.77 2.02
C GLY A 357 -20.25 -1.23 0.99
N LYS A 358 -21.45 -1.82 0.93
CA LYS A 358 -22.53 -1.36 0.04
C LYS A 358 -23.24 -0.12 0.56
N GLU A 359 -23.47 -0.05 1.87
CA GLU A 359 -24.03 1.14 2.53
C GLU A 359 -23.10 2.35 2.32
N SER A 360 -21.80 2.21 2.58
CA SER A 360 -20.83 3.29 2.33
C SER A 360 -20.76 3.69 0.84
N ALA A 361 -21.01 2.75 -0.08
CA ALA A 361 -21.10 3.09 -1.49
C ALA A 361 -22.38 3.88 -1.81
N LEU A 362 -23.52 3.54 -1.21
CA LEU A 362 -24.76 4.30 -1.38
C LEU A 362 -24.63 5.71 -0.78
N ASP A 363 -24.00 5.84 0.39
CA ASP A 363 -23.69 7.13 0.99
C ASP A 363 -22.82 7.98 0.05
N LEU A 364 -21.78 7.37 -0.55
CA LEU A 364 -20.94 8.07 -1.52
C LEU A 364 -21.70 8.49 -2.80
N ILE A 365 -22.69 7.71 -3.25
CA ILE A 365 -23.56 8.10 -4.38
C ILE A 365 -24.36 9.36 -4.00
N GLU A 366 -24.98 9.37 -2.82
CA GLU A 366 -25.75 10.51 -2.31
C GLU A 366 -24.87 11.75 -2.16
N GLU A 367 -23.71 11.64 -1.51
CA GLU A 367 -22.73 12.72 -1.39
C GLU A 367 -22.31 13.27 -2.76
N SER A 368 -22.15 12.39 -3.76
CA SER A 368 -21.79 12.79 -5.13
C SER A 368 -22.92 13.55 -5.83
N LEU A 369 -24.17 13.14 -5.64
CA LEU A 369 -25.34 13.80 -6.22
C LEU A 369 -25.59 15.17 -5.58
N ASP A 370 -25.28 15.31 -4.28
CA ASP A 370 -25.34 16.60 -3.57
C ASP A 370 -24.22 17.54 -4.02
N ALA A 371 -23.00 17.01 -4.20
CA ALA A 371 -21.84 17.77 -4.63
C ALA A 371 -21.95 18.27 -6.09
N ALA A 372 -22.59 17.49 -6.96
CA ALA A 372 -22.83 17.83 -8.36
C ALA A 372 -24.23 17.38 -8.81
N PRO A 373 -25.27 18.21 -8.58
CA PRO A 373 -26.67 17.90 -8.89
C PRO A 373 -26.96 17.60 -10.37
N GLU A 374 -26.09 18.02 -11.28
CA GLU A 374 -26.15 17.71 -12.70
C GLU A 374 -25.64 16.31 -13.07
N THR A 375 -25.04 15.58 -12.13
CA THR A 375 -24.55 14.22 -12.35
C THR A 375 -25.71 13.27 -12.59
N ASP A 376 -25.61 12.46 -13.65
CA ASP A 376 -26.60 11.43 -13.96
C ASP A 376 -26.74 10.43 -12.82
N LEU A 377 -27.97 10.03 -12.53
CA LEU A 377 -28.23 9.04 -11.49
C LEU A 377 -27.63 7.69 -11.92
N PRO A 378 -26.81 7.04 -11.07
CA PRO A 378 -26.24 5.74 -11.41
C PRO A 378 -27.25 4.60 -11.26
N MET A 379 -28.23 4.55 -12.16
CA MET A 379 -29.36 3.64 -12.09
C MET A 379 -28.95 2.17 -11.95
N ASP A 380 -27.92 1.71 -12.67
CA ASP A 380 -27.46 0.31 -12.63
C ASP A 380 -26.95 -0.09 -11.23
N GLY A 381 -26.30 0.83 -10.52
CA GLY A 381 -25.85 0.67 -9.13
C GLY A 381 -27.01 0.53 -8.18
N LEU A 382 -27.95 1.49 -8.28
CA LEU A 382 -29.11 1.57 -7.42
C LEU A 382 -30.05 0.38 -7.62
N TYR A 383 -30.34 -0.03 -8.86
CA TYR A 383 -31.15 -1.22 -9.13
C TYR A 383 -30.50 -2.51 -8.62
N ALA A 384 -29.18 -2.64 -8.74
CA ALA A 384 -28.48 -3.79 -8.19
C ALA A 384 -28.54 -3.82 -6.65
N ALA A 385 -28.47 -2.66 -6.00
CA ALA A 385 -28.63 -2.52 -4.56
C ALA A 385 -30.07 -2.77 -4.09
N LEU A 386 -31.09 -2.35 -4.86
CA LEU A 386 -32.50 -2.70 -4.61
C LEU A 386 -32.75 -4.21 -4.67
N ALA A 387 -31.95 -4.95 -5.44
CA ALA A 387 -32.02 -6.40 -5.52
C ALA A 387 -31.16 -7.13 -4.46
N ASP A 388 -30.52 -6.40 -3.54
CA ASP A 388 -29.64 -6.99 -2.53
C ASP A 388 -30.43 -7.82 -1.50
N PRO A 389 -29.88 -8.95 -1.00
CA PRO A 389 -30.51 -9.70 0.07
C PRO A 389 -30.54 -8.94 1.41
N ALA A 390 -29.59 -8.03 1.68
CA ALA A 390 -29.56 -7.23 2.90
C ALA A 390 -30.61 -6.12 2.86
N GLU A 391 -31.50 -6.10 3.85
CA GLU A 391 -32.59 -5.14 3.93
C GLU A 391 -32.08 -3.70 4.05
N THR A 392 -31.06 -3.46 4.88
CA THR A 392 -30.45 -2.13 5.06
C THR A 392 -29.94 -1.52 3.75
N VAL A 393 -29.29 -2.33 2.91
CA VAL A 393 -28.82 -1.92 1.58
C VAL A 393 -29.98 -1.57 0.65
N ARG A 394 -31.05 -2.38 0.64
CA ARG A 394 -32.24 -2.10 -0.19
C ARG A 394 -32.94 -0.82 0.22
N VAL A 395 -33.14 -0.63 1.53
CA VAL A 395 -33.79 0.55 2.10
C VAL A 395 -32.98 1.80 1.75
N ARG A 396 -31.67 1.79 2.00
CA ARG A 396 -30.80 2.93 1.65
C ARG A 396 -30.82 3.23 0.15
N ALA A 397 -30.77 2.22 -0.72
CA ALA A 397 -30.88 2.42 -2.16
C ALA A 397 -32.24 2.98 -2.59
N ALA A 398 -33.32 2.55 -1.92
CA ALA A 398 -34.66 3.07 -2.15
C ALA A 398 -34.78 4.53 -1.71
N THR A 399 -34.19 4.89 -0.57
CA THR A 399 -34.10 6.28 -0.08
C THR A 399 -33.38 7.19 -1.08
N VAL A 400 -32.17 6.83 -1.52
CA VAL A 400 -31.40 7.61 -2.50
C VAL A 400 -32.19 7.82 -3.80
N LEU A 401 -32.88 6.77 -4.28
CA LEU A 401 -33.75 6.86 -5.46
C LEU A 401 -34.98 7.74 -5.25
N ALA A 402 -35.60 7.68 -4.07
CA ALA A 402 -36.77 8.48 -3.71
C ALA A 402 -36.44 9.97 -3.66
N GLU A 403 -35.32 10.32 -3.03
CA GLU A 403 -34.83 11.71 -2.93
C GLU A 403 -34.46 12.31 -4.30
N ASN A 404 -34.10 11.44 -5.25
CA ASN A 404 -33.72 11.83 -6.61
C ASN A 404 -34.74 11.37 -7.66
N VAL A 405 -35.99 11.16 -7.28
CA VAL A 405 -37.02 10.55 -8.15
C VAL A 405 -37.28 11.35 -9.43
N ASP A 406 -37.12 12.68 -9.39
CA ASP A 406 -37.25 13.55 -10.57
C ASP A 406 -36.22 13.25 -11.67
N ARG A 407 -35.13 12.58 -11.30
CA ARG A 407 -34.06 12.14 -12.21
C ARG A 407 -34.26 10.68 -12.67
N ALA A 408 -35.18 9.93 -12.06
CA ALA A 408 -35.43 8.53 -12.41
C ALA A 408 -36.28 8.43 -13.69
N PRO A 409 -35.78 7.79 -14.76
CA PRO A 409 -36.46 7.80 -16.06
C PRO A 409 -37.65 6.83 -16.15
N ASP A 410 -37.80 5.90 -15.21
CA ASP A 410 -38.83 4.86 -15.27
C ASP A 410 -39.70 4.78 -14.01
N SER A 411 -40.99 4.86 -14.28
CA SER A 411 -42.12 4.64 -13.40
C SER A 411 -42.11 3.28 -12.65
N THR A 412 -41.36 2.29 -13.15
CA THR A 412 -41.11 0.98 -12.52
C THR A 412 -40.19 1.11 -11.31
N ALA A 413 -39.18 1.99 -11.37
CA ALA A 413 -38.26 2.26 -10.26
C ALA A 413 -39.01 2.79 -9.04
N VAL A 414 -39.88 3.78 -9.28
CA VAL A 414 -40.74 4.40 -8.28
C VAL A 414 -41.63 3.37 -7.59
N GLN A 415 -42.17 2.41 -8.35
CA GLN A 415 -42.97 1.33 -7.78
C GLN A 415 -42.13 0.41 -6.88
N THR A 416 -40.95 -0.02 -7.32
CA THR A 416 -40.07 -0.89 -6.52
C THR A 416 -39.59 -0.18 -5.25
N VAL A 417 -39.23 1.11 -5.35
CA VAL A 417 -38.84 1.95 -4.22
C VAL A 417 -39.98 2.03 -3.21
N GLY A 418 -41.18 2.37 -3.66
CA GLY A 418 -42.34 2.47 -2.78
C GLY A 418 -42.70 1.13 -2.13
N ASP A 419 -42.66 0.02 -2.88
CA ASP A 419 -42.94 -1.32 -2.33
C ASP A 419 -41.89 -1.71 -1.25
N ILE A 420 -40.61 -1.33 -1.41
CA ILE A 420 -39.53 -1.59 -0.44
C ILE A 420 -39.67 -0.72 0.82
N LEU A 421 -39.84 0.59 0.65
CA LEU A 421 -39.95 1.53 1.76
C LEU A 421 -41.21 1.27 2.60
N SER A 422 -42.33 0.92 1.94
CA SER A 422 -43.57 0.54 2.64
C SER A 422 -43.35 -0.71 3.50
N ALA A 423 -42.71 -1.74 2.94
CA ALA A 423 -42.48 -3.00 3.65
C ALA A 423 -41.54 -2.82 4.85
N HIS A 424 -40.55 -1.93 4.74
CA HIS A 424 -39.64 -1.61 5.84
C HIS A 424 -40.35 -0.82 6.95
N TRP A 425 -41.14 0.19 6.57
CA TRP A 425 -41.95 0.96 7.52
C TRP A 425 -42.95 0.05 8.27
N GLU A 426 -43.61 -0.88 7.57
CA GLU A 426 -44.49 -1.90 8.19
C GLU A 426 -43.76 -2.81 9.20
N ALA A 427 -42.45 -3.01 9.04
CA ALA A 427 -41.66 -3.93 9.86
C ALA A 427 -41.05 -3.26 11.09
N GLU A 428 -40.54 -2.05 10.95
CA GLU A 428 -39.76 -1.37 12.00
C GLU A 428 -40.45 -0.13 12.59
N SER A 429 -41.52 0.37 11.96
CA SER A 429 -42.18 1.64 12.33
C SER A 429 -41.17 2.79 12.47
N ASP A 430 -40.12 2.80 11.63
CA ASP A 430 -39.01 3.75 11.70
C ASP A 430 -39.35 5.04 10.94
N ASP A 431 -39.19 6.18 11.62
CA ASP A 431 -39.35 7.53 11.08
C ASP A 431 -38.42 7.77 9.88
N ALA A 432 -37.29 7.06 9.79
CA ALA A 432 -36.32 7.19 8.69
C ALA A 432 -36.90 6.86 7.30
N ALA A 433 -37.97 6.07 7.22
CA ALA A 433 -38.66 5.76 5.96
C ALA A 433 -39.75 6.77 5.58
N ALA A 434 -40.17 7.64 6.52
CA ALA A 434 -41.28 8.56 6.31
C ALA A 434 -40.93 9.67 5.31
N ASP A 435 -39.80 10.38 5.51
CA ASP A 435 -39.39 11.50 4.65
C ASP A 435 -39.16 11.10 3.17
N PRO A 436 -38.52 9.96 2.86
CA PRO A 436 -38.42 9.48 1.48
C PRO A 436 -39.78 9.17 0.85
N LEU A 437 -40.71 8.61 1.62
CA LEU A 437 -42.07 8.32 1.15
C LEU A 437 -42.87 9.62 0.89
N VAL A 438 -42.67 10.67 1.68
CA VAL A 438 -43.21 12.01 1.42
C VAL A 438 -42.66 12.58 0.11
N THR A 439 -41.36 12.43 -0.14
CA THR A 439 -40.72 12.93 -1.36
C THR A 439 -41.23 12.19 -2.61
N VAL A 440 -41.43 10.87 -2.53
CA VAL A 440 -42.11 10.11 -3.58
C VAL A 440 -43.54 10.63 -3.80
N ALA A 441 -44.23 11.00 -2.72
CA ALA A 441 -45.59 11.51 -2.79
C ALA A 441 -45.72 12.86 -3.49
N GLN A 442 -44.75 13.75 -3.31
CA GLN A 442 -44.70 15.06 -3.97
C GLN A 442 -44.53 14.93 -5.49
N ASN A 443 -43.70 14.00 -5.94
CA ASN A 443 -43.30 13.90 -7.34
C ASN A 443 -44.20 12.97 -8.18
N ASP A 444 -44.83 11.96 -7.57
CA ASP A 444 -45.87 11.14 -8.23
C ASP A 444 -47.09 10.91 -7.31
N PRO A 445 -47.98 11.91 -7.18
CA PRO A 445 -49.17 11.87 -6.33
C PRO A 445 -50.09 10.66 -6.57
N GLU A 446 -50.26 10.27 -7.84
CA GLU A 446 -51.14 9.16 -8.20
C GLU A 446 -50.56 7.83 -7.75
N ARG A 447 -49.23 7.64 -7.88
CA ARG A 447 -48.55 6.47 -7.33
C ARG A 447 -48.50 6.49 -5.81
N ALA A 448 -48.27 7.64 -5.21
CA ALA A 448 -48.33 7.82 -3.75
C ALA A 448 -49.68 7.35 -3.20
N ALA A 449 -50.76 7.73 -3.88
CA ALA A 449 -52.12 7.30 -3.53
C ALA A 449 -52.36 5.81 -3.77
N ALA A 450 -51.69 5.20 -4.75
CA ALA A 450 -51.72 3.75 -4.92
C ALA A 450 -50.91 3.02 -3.84
N LEU A 451 -49.77 3.59 -3.41
CA LEU A 451 -48.91 3.09 -2.35
C LEU A 451 -49.62 3.15 -1.00
N GLY A 452 -50.19 4.32 -0.68
CA GLY A 452 -50.98 4.55 0.52
C GLY A 452 -52.14 3.58 0.65
N ARG A 453 -52.87 3.32 -0.45
CA ARG A 453 -53.93 2.29 -0.47
C ARG A 453 -53.40 0.87 -0.26
N ARG A 454 -52.20 0.54 -0.72
CA ARG A 454 -51.58 -0.77 -0.48
C ARG A 454 -51.11 -0.93 0.97
N LEU A 455 -50.50 0.11 1.54
CA LEU A 455 -50.10 0.18 2.94
C LEU A 455 -51.31 -0.09 3.83
N VAL A 456 -52.38 0.69 3.69
CA VAL A 456 -53.62 0.52 4.46
C VAL A 456 -54.22 -0.88 4.32
N ALA A 457 -54.19 -1.45 3.11
CA ALA A 457 -54.71 -2.80 2.88
C ALA A 457 -53.84 -3.92 3.51
N ARG A 458 -52.60 -3.63 3.91
CA ARG A 458 -51.63 -4.59 4.46
C ARG A 458 -51.30 -4.35 5.93
N THR A 459 -51.52 -3.15 6.45
CA THR A 459 -51.28 -2.83 7.86
C THR A 459 -52.22 -3.65 8.76
N PRO A 460 -51.70 -4.40 9.74
CA PRO A 460 -52.53 -5.07 10.73
C PRO A 460 -53.33 -4.05 11.55
N ASP A 461 -54.53 -4.42 12.03
CA ASP A 461 -55.41 -3.55 12.85
C ASP A 461 -54.69 -2.91 14.08
N SER A 462 -53.57 -3.48 14.51
CA SER A 462 -52.77 -2.98 15.63
C SER A 462 -51.83 -1.82 15.32
N ASP A 463 -51.62 -1.45 14.05
CA ASP A 463 -50.62 -0.44 13.65
C ASP A 463 -51.19 0.61 12.67
N VAL A 464 -52.51 0.76 12.63
CA VAL A 464 -53.19 1.64 11.68
C VAL A 464 -52.92 3.12 11.97
N GLU A 465 -52.65 3.48 13.22
CA GLU A 465 -52.34 4.86 13.61
C GLU A 465 -51.04 5.35 12.94
N GLY A 466 -50.01 4.50 12.87
CA GLY A 466 -48.80 4.79 12.12
C GLY A 466 -49.06 4.95 10.62
N ALA A 467 -49.90 4.09 10.02
CA ALA A 467 -50.19 4.15 8.58
C ALA A 467 -50.95 5.44 8.22
N VAL A 468 -51.82 5.90 9.13
CA VAL A 468 -52.51 7.19 9.03
C VAL A 468 -51.52 8.35 9.19
N GLU A 469 -50.55 8.27 10.09
CA GLU A 469 -49.49 9.30 10.24
C GLU A 469 -48.59 9.37 9.02
N LEU A 470 -48.17 8.23 8.45
CA LEU A 470 -47.40 8.16 7.22
C LEU A 470 -48.18 8.72 6.03
N LEU A 471 -49.44 8.29 5.84
CA LEU A 471 -50.34 8.84 4.83
C LEU A 471 -50.52 10.34 4.99
N ARG A 472 -50.57 10.83 6.23
CA ARG A 472 -50.70 12.24 6.55
C ARG A 472 -49.45 12.99 6.14
N ALA A 473 -48.28 12.50 6.50
CA ALA A 473 -47.01 13.06 6.03
C ALA A 473 -46.96 13.09 4.50
N MET A 474 -47.31 11.99 3.81
CA MET A 474 -47.36 11.93 2.35
C MET A 474 -48.37 12.93 1.77
N SER A 475 -49.52 13.12 2.43
CA SER A 475 -50.56 14.07 2.00
C SER A 475 -50.12 15.52 2.11
N GLU A 476 -49.14 15.86 2.95
CA GLU A 476 -48.56 17.21 2.96
C GLU A 476 -47.85 17.52 1.63
N GLY A 477 -47.32 16.48 0.97
CA GLY A 477 -46.69 16.57 -0.32
C GLY A 477 -47.65 16.61 -1.51
N ALA A 478 -48.80 15.92 -1.41
CA ALA A 478 -49.80 15.85 -2.48
C ALA A 478 -51.25 15.80 -1.95
N PRO A 479 -51.73 16.89 -1.34
CA PRO A 479 -52.97 16.88 -0.57
C PRO A 479 -54.18 16.52 -1.42
N GLU A 480 -54.29 17.07 -2.63
CA GLU A 480 -55.44 16.86 -3.52
C GLU A 480 -55.63 15.39 -3.95
N THR A 481 -54.56 14.59 -3.93
CA THR A 481 -54.59 13.19 -4.38
C THR A 481 -54.63 12.22 -3.22
N LEU A 482 -54.02 12.58 -2.08
CA LEU A 482 -53.88 11.71 -0.91
C LEU A 482 -54.93 11.99 0.18
N GLU A 483 -55.46 13.20 0.33
CA GLU A 483 -56.57 13.47 1.27
C GLU A 483 -57.77 12.54 1.06
N PRO A 484 -58.22 12.24 -0.18
CA PRO A 484 -59.31 11.29 -0.39
C PRO A 484 -58.98 9.87 0.09
N VAL A 485 -57.74 9.43 -0.08
CA VAL A 485 -57.28 8.11 0.40
C VAL A 485 -57.19 8.10 1.92
N LEU A 486 -56.74 9.20 2.52
CA LEU A 486 -56.62 9.38 3.95
C LEU A 486 -57.99 9.43 4.63
N GLU A 487 -58.96 10.09 4.00
CA GLU A 487 -60.35 10.17 4.46
C GLU A 487 -61.08 8.83 4.28
N GLU A 488 -60.86 8.11 3.17
CA GLU A 488 -61.33 6.72 2.98
C GLU A 488 -60.80 5.81 4.09
N THR A 489 -59.50 5.87 4.38
CA THR A 489 -58.83 5.09 5.43
C THR A 489 -59.37 5.41 6.83
N ARG A 490 -59.59 6.70 7.14
CA ARG A 490 -60.18 7.12 8.42
C ARG A 490 -61.60 6.59 8.59
N ASN A 491 -62.41 6.63 7.53
CA ASN A 491 -63.79 6.15 7.56
C ASN A 491 -63.88 4.63 7.74
N ASP A 492 -62.89 3.87 7.27
CA ASP A 492 -62.83 2.42 7.46
C ASP A 492 -62.41 2.00 8.89
N LEU A 493 -61.84 2.93 9.67
CA LEU A 493 -61.40 2.71 11.05
C LEU A 493 -62.43 3.04 12.12
N GLU A 494 -63.39 3.92 11.81
CA GLU A 494 -64.53 4.31 12.66
C GLU A 494 -65.67 3.27 12.61
#